data_AF-W7E618-F1
#
_entry.id   AF-W7E618-F1
#
_cell.length_a   1.000
_cell.length_b   1.000
_cell.length_c   1.000
_cell.angle_alpha   90.00
_cell.angle_beta   90.00
_cell.angle_gamma   90.00
#
_symmetry.space_group_name_H-M   'P 1'
#
loop_
_entity.id
_entity.type
_entity.pdbx_description
1 polymer ?
#
loop_
_entity_poly.entity_id
_entity_poly.type
_entity_poly.pdbx_seq_one_letter_code
_entity_poly.pdbx_strand_id
1 'polypeptide(L)'
;MNYILTLVTLPNILDQSIIDLIAQIIPIDNAIWLSEQEAIDISLPDILEQSQALSVFQRVKTVLSKKPVDVFLTHNEYRKKKLLVADMDSTIVQSETLDDLAAEVGIGEKIAAITRRAMNGELIFTDALNERIALLKGISADLLEQTWQHTHLNHGANTLVATMKKHNAYTALISGGFTFFTQKVADKCGFDENHANRFSIANNMLDGTVIPPILGKEAKLFHLDRLTKELHLKPQESLTIGDGANDLPMLTHAGLGIGYYPKPIVAEQITNIIRHTTLYSALFIQGYHKSDFVYL
;
A
#
# COMPACT_ATOMS: atom_id res chain seq x y z
N MET A 1 20.60 -14.95 -11.27
CA MET A 1 19.34 -14.35 -11.79
C MET A 1 19.10 -13.04 -11.07
N ASN A 2 19.25 -11.92 -11.80
CA ASN A 2 19.19 -10.57 -11.22
C ASN A 2 17.75 -10.09 -11.06
N TYR A 3 16.86 -10.45 -11.99
CA TYR A 3 15.46 -10.03 -11.96
C TYR A 3 14.51 -11.21 -11.98
N ILE A 4 13.38 -11.05 -11.30
CA ILE A 4 12.31 -12.04 -11.20
C ILE A 4 11.01 -11.38 -11.64
N LEU A 5 10.32 -12.05 -12.58
CA LEU A 5 8.93 -11.77 -12.87
C LEU A 5 8.06 -12.59 -11.93
N THR A 6 7.22 -11.92 -11.15
CA THR A 6 6.20 -12.60 -10.34
C THR A 6 4.85 -12.33 -10.97
N LEU A 7 4.10 -13.39 -11.25
CA LEU A 7 2.72 -13.29 -11.69
C LEU A 7 1.81 -13.71 -10.56
N VAL A 8 0.76 -12.94 -10.31
CA VAL A 8 -0.22 -13.23 -9.27
C VAL A 8 -1.63 -13.03 -9.81
N THR A 9 -2.50 -13.97 -9.48
CA THR A 9 -3.95 -13.93 -9.76
C THR A 9 -4.73 -14.18 -8.48
N LEU A 10 -6.06 -14.09 -8.54
CA LEU A 10 -6.88 -14.80 -7.55
C LEU A 10 -6.70 -16.32 -7.72
N PRO A 11 -6.94 -17.14 -6.68
CA PRO A 11 -6.76 -18.59 -6.76
C PRO A 11 -7.53 -19.24 -7.92
N ASN A 12 -6.94 -20.27 -8.53
CA ASN A 12 -7.51 -21.07 -9.63
C ASN A 12 -7.66 -20.33 -10.98
N ILE A 13 -6.99 -19.19 -11.15
CA ILE A 13 -7.00 -18.42 -12.41
C ILE A 13 -5.72 -18.63 -13.22
N LEU A 14 -4.58 -18.80 -12.55
CA LEU A 14 -3.28 -18.93 -13.22
C LEU A 14 -3.12 -20.35 -13.78
N ASP A 15 -3.38 -20.52 -15.07
CA ASP A 15 -3.34 -21.82 -15.76
C ASP A 15 -2.19 -21.90 -16.80
N GLN A 16 -2.06 -23.08 -17.42
CA GLN A 16 -1.05 -23.31 -18.46
C GLN A 16 -1.19 -22.37 -19.66
N SER A 17 -2.40 -21.91 -19.99
CA SER A 17 -2.63 -21.00 -21.11
C SER A 17 -1.95 -19.64 -20.89
N ILE A 18 -1.90 -19.16 -19.64
CA ILE A 18 -1.19 -17.94 -19.27
C ILE A 18 0.33 -18.16 -19.36
N ILE A 19 0.81 -19.32 -18.90
CA ILE A 19 2.22 -19.69 -18.95
C ILE A 19 2.71 -19.77 -20.41
N ASP A 20 1.93 -20.39 -21.29
CA ASP A 20 2.26 -20.52 -22.72
C ASP A 20 2.36 -19.18 -23.43
N LEU A 21 1.54 -18.17 -23.03
CA LEU A 21 1.65 -16.81 -23.56
C LEU A 21 2.97 -16.13 -23.16
N ILE A 22 3.47 -16.41 -21.95
CA ILE A 22 4.75 -15.84 -21.47
C ILE A 22 5.93 -16.56 -22.14
N ALA A 23 5.81 -17.87 -22.36
CA ALA A 23 6.83 -18.67 -23.04
C ALA A 23 7.13 -18.18 -24.47
N GLN A 24 6.17 -17.49 -25.11
CA GLN A 24 6.37 -16.83 -26.42
C GLN A 24 7.26 -15.57 -26.34
N ILE A 25 7.44 -15.02 -25.14
CA ILE A 25 8.16 -13.77 -24.90
C ILE A 25 9.57 -14.04 -24.39
N ILE A 26 9.71 -14.99 -23.46
CA ILE A 26 10.95 -15.42 -22.82
C ILE A 26 10.92 -16.93 -22.56
N PRO A 27 12.08 -17.62 -22.60
CA PRO A 27 12.18 -18.98 -22.09
C PRO A 27 11.82 -19.05 -20.61
N ILE A 28 11.04 -20.07 -20.23
CA ILE A 28 10.65 -20.34 -18.84
C ILE A 28 11.49 -21.51 -18.34
N ASP A 29 12.80 -21.29 -18.22
CA ASP A 29 13.74 -22.35 -17.83
C ASP A 29 13.72 -22.59 -16.30
N ASN A 30 13.38 -21.56 -15.53
CA ASN A 30 13.32 -21.61 -14.08
C ASN A 30 12.05 -20.91 -13.57
N ALA A 31 10.98 -21.69 -13.45
CA ALA A 31 9.71 -21.27 -12.87
C ALA A 31 9.48 -21.95 -11.51
N ILE A 32 9.08 -21.17 -10.51
CA ILE A 32 8.82 -21.63 -9.15
C ILE A 32 7.41 -21.21 -8.76
N TRP A 33 6.54 -22.18 -8.47
CA TRP A 33 5.23 -21.91 -7.92
C TRP A 33 5.34 -21.47 -6.47
N LEU A 34 4.94 -20.24 -6.17
CA LEU A 34 4.81 -19.72 -4.82
C LEU A 34 3.47 -20.16 -4.19
N SER A 35 2.46 -20.35 -5.06
CA SER A 35 1.16 -20.93 -4.74
C SER A 35 0.53 -21.49 -6.03
N GLU A 36 0.19 -22.77 -6.05
CA GLU A 36 -0.36 -23.42 -7.24
C GLU A 36 -1.61 -22.68 -7.76
N GLN A 37 -1.65 -22.44 -9.07
CA GLN A 37 -2.74 -21.75 -9.77
C GLN A 37 -3.08 -20.34 -9.24
N GLU A 38 -2.13 -19.70 -8.55
CA GLU A 38 -2.30 -18.37 -7.96
C GLU A 38 -1.07 -17.48 -8.14
N ALA A 39 0.13 -17.99 -7.85
CA ALA A 39 1.36 -17.20 -7.91
C ALA A 39 2.57 -18.00 -8.39
N ILE A 40 3.30 -17.47 -9.38
CA ILE A 40 4.50 -18.08 -9.95
C ILE A 40 5.60 -17.05 -10.13
N ASP A 41 6.82 -17.45 -9.80
CA ASP A 41 8.04 -16.73 -10.12
C ASP A 41 8.66 -17.29 -11.39
N ILE A 42 9.09 -16.41 -12.28
CA ILE A 42 9.84 -16.73 -13.48
C ILE A 42 11.12 -15.91 -13.43
N SER A 43 12.26 -16.60 -13.31
CA SER A 43 13.54 -15.93 -13.25
C SER A 43 14.00 -15.48 -14.63
N LEU A 44 14.42 -14.23 -14.74
CA LEU A 44 14.98 -13.70 -15.98
C LEU A 44 16.48 -14.04 -16.12
N PRO A 45 17.00 -14.19 -17.36
CA PRO A 45 18.42 -14.47 -17.59
C PRO A 45 19.37 -13.46 -16.93
N ASP A 46 20.46 -13.96 -16.34
CA ASP A 46 21.42 -13.18 -15.52
C ASP A 46 22.12 -12.04 -16.26
N ILE A 47 22.22 -12.18 -17.58
CA ILE A 47 22.87 -11.23 -18.50
C ILE A 47 21.99 -10.02 -18.83
N LEU A 48 20.74 -9.96 -18.36
CA LEU A 48 19.88 -8.81 -18.66
C LEU A 48 20.21 -7.61 -17.79
N GLU A 49 20.46 -6.48 -18.45
CA GLU A 49 20.46 -5.16 -17.81
C GLU A 49 19.04 -4.74 -17.41
N GLN A 50 18.93 -3.75 -16.50
CA GLN A 50 17.64 -3.26 -16.01
C GLN A 50 16.69 -2.83 -17.14
N SER A 51 17.20 -2.15 -18.17
CA SER A 51 16.42 -1.68 -19.32
C SER A 51 15.81 -2.85 -20.11
N GLN A 52 16.55 -3.95 -20.25
CA GLN A 52 16.11 -5.15 -20.94
C GLN A 52 15.08 -5.93 -20.12
N ALA A 53 15.29 -6.05 -18.81
CA ALA A 53 14.31 -6.64 -17.90
C ALA A 53 12.98 -5.86 -17.91
N LEU A 54 13.04 -4.52 -17.92
CA LEU A 54 11.86 -3.66 -18.08
C LEU A 54 11.18 -3.86 -19.43
N SER A 55 11.92 -4.01 -20.53
CA SER A 55 11.35 -4.29 -21.84
C SER A 55 10.59 -5.62 -21.88
N VAL A 56 11.17 -6.69 -21.30
CA VAL A 56 10.51 -7.98 -21.14
C VAL A 56 9.23 -7.85 -20.32
N PHE A 57 9.32 -7.18 -19.16
CA PHE A 57 8.17 -6.91 -18.30
C PHE A 57 7.02 -6.22 -19.03
N GLN A 58 7.32 -5.17 -19.82
CA GLN A 58 6.28 -4.47 -20.59
C GLN A 58 5.64 -5.37 -21.65
N ARG A 59 6.43 -6.18 -22.36
CA ARG A 59 5.88 -7.15 -23.34
C ARG A 59 4.95 -8.16 -22.67
N VAL A 60 5.33 -8.69 -21.51
CA VAL A 60 4.49 -9.62 -20.72
C VAL A 60 3.19 -8.93 -20.31
N LYS A 61 3.25 -7.71 -19.77
CA LYS A 61 2.04 -6.93 -19.42
C LYS A 61 1.15 -6.66 -20.63
N THR A 62 1.71 -6.36 -21.80
CA THR A 62 0.92 -6.15 -23.03
C THR A 62 0.16 -7.42 -23.43
N VAL A 63 0.83 -8.57 -23.46
CA VAL A 63 0.21 -9.85 -23.85
C VAL A 63 -0.85 -10.28 -22.83
N LEU A 64 -0.64 -10.01 -21.54
CA LEU A 64 -1.58 -10.35 -20.47
C LEU A 64 -2.63 -9.26 -20.18
N SER A 65 -2.66 -8.16 -20.93
CA SER A 65 -3.51 -6.98 -20.65
C SER A 65 -5.02 -7.25 -20.54
N LYS A 66 -5.50 -8.35 -21.14
CA LYS A 66 -6.91 -8.79 -21.08
C LYS A 66 -7.18 -9.91 -20.07
N LYS A 67 -6.18 -10.30 -19.29
CA LYS A 67 -6.26 -11.36 -18.27
C LYS A 67 -6.22 -10.71 -16.88
N PRO A 68 -6.96 -11.23 -15.89
CA PRO A 68 -6.94 -10.71 -14.52
C PRO A 68 -5.67 -11.18 -13.79
N VAL A 69 -4.51 -10.72 -14.24
CA VAL A 69 -3.19 -11.12 -13.75
C VAL A 69 -2.39 -9.86 -13.42
N ASP A 70 -1.93 -9.76 -12.18
CA ASP A 70 -0.93 -8.76 -11.82
C ASP A 70 0.47 -9.32 -12.14
N VAL A 71 1.28 -8.50 -12.81
CA VAL A 71 2.66 -8.86 -13.18
C VAL A 71 3.59 -7.87 -12.48
N PHE A 72 4.62 -8.41 -11.84
CA PHE A 72 5.58 -7.66 -11.06
C PHE A 72 7.01 -7.93 -11.53
N LEU A 73 7.87 -6.94 -11.38
CA LEU A 73 9.30 -7.04 -11.65
C LEU A 73 10.06 -6.64 -10.39
N THR A 74 10.89 -7.56 -9.88
CA THR A 74 11.76 -7.29 -8.74
C THR A 74 13.19 -7.70 -9.03
N HIS A 75 14.13 -7.03 -8.36
CA HIS A 75 15.50 -7.50 -8.29
C HIS A 75 15.61 -8.59 -7.21
N ASN A 76 16.44 -9.61 -7.45
CA ASN A 76 16.59 -10.74 -6.54
C ASN A 76 17.41 -10.38 -5.28
N GLU A 77 18.39 -9.46 -5.41
CA GLU A 77 19.09 -8.91 -4.25
C GLU A 77 18.12 -8.06 -3.40
N TYR A 78 18.13 -8.29 -2.08
CA TYR A 78 17.21 -7.66 -1.12
C TYR A 78 15.73 -7.90 -1.44
N ARG A 79 15.36 -9.03 -2.04
CA ARG A 79 13.97 -9.27 -2.45
C ARG A 79 13.00 -9.37 -1.27
N LYS A 80 13.36 -10.10 -0.20
CA LYS A 80 12.62 -10.13 1.07
C LYS A 80 12.96 -8.88 1.87
N LYS A 81 12.00 -7.96 1.97
CA LYS A 81 12.17 -6.66 2.61
C LYS A 81 12.13 -6.79 4.13
N LYS A 82 12.92 -5.95 4.79
CA LYS A 82 13.07 -5.88 6.25
C LYS A 82 12.34 -4.70 6.89
N LEU A 83 11.74 -3.85 6.07
CA LEU A 83 10.91 -2.72 6.50
C LEU A 83 9.67 -2.65 5.62
N LEU A 84 8.49 -2.52 6.24
CA LEU A 84 7.24 -2.15 5.58
C LEU A 84 6.82 -0.76 6.07
N VAL A 85 6.58 0.17 5.14
CA VAL A 85 5.91 1.44 5.42
C VAL A 85 4.64 1.51 4.57
N ALA A 86 3.47 1.48 5.21
CA ALA A 86 2.18 1.41 4.52
C ALA A 86 1.35 2.68 4.74
N ASP A 87 0.60 3.08 3.72
CA ASP A 87 -0.56 3.94 3.91
C ASP A 87 -1.70 3.18 4.60
N MET A 88 -2.62 3.90 5.23
CA MET A 88 -3.82 3.33 5.85
C MET A 88 -5.02 3.34 4.91
N ASP A 89 -5.54 4.53 4.63
CA ASP A 89 -6.78 4.73 3.88
C ASP A 89 -6.60 4.24 2.44
N SER A 90 -7.64 3.63 1.86
CA SER A 90 -7.61 3.03 0.52
C SER A 90 -6.48 2.01 0.25
N THR A 91 -5.75 1.56 1.28
CA THR A 91 -4.58 0.67 1.18
C THR A 91 -4.65 -0.48 2.18
N ILE A 92 -4.43 -0.25 3.47
CA ILE A 92 -4.60 -1.27 4.52
C ILE A 92 -6.09 -1.39 4.90
N VAL A 93 -6.81 -0.28 4.85
CA VAL A 93 -8.25 -0.14 5.00
C VAL A 93 -8.89 0.11 3.63
N GLN A 94 -10.12 -0.36 3.42
CA GLN A 94 -10.81 -0.26 2.14
C GLN A 94 -11.31 1.15 1.81
N SER A 95 -11.65 1.94 2.82
CA SER A 95 -12.29 3.24 2.71
C SER A 95 -11.36 4.39 3.12
N GLU A 96 -11.87 5.61 2.96
CA GLU A 96 -11.28 6.85 3.48
C GLU A 96 -11.96 7.18 4.81
N THR A 97 -11.27 6.95 5.93
CA THR A 97 -11.87 7.01 7.28
C THR A 97 -12.48 8.37 7.64
N LEU A 98 -11.91 9.47 7.12
CA LEU A 98 -12.48 10.81 7.32
C LEU A 98 -13.78 11.01 6.54
N ASP A 99 -13.88 10.45 5.33
CA ASP A 99 -15.07 10.55 4.49
C ASP A 99 -16.21 9.68 5.06
N ASP A 100 -15.87 8.51 5.60
CA ASP A 100 -16.83 7.64 6.32
C ASP A 100 -17.43 8.37 7.54
N LEU A 101 -16.56 8.98 8.37
CA LEU A 101 -16.98 9.79 9.52
C LEU A 101 -17.91 10.94 9.10
N ALA A 102 -17.58 11.61 7.98
CA ALA A 102 -18.36 12.71 7.44
C ALA A 102 -19.74 12.27 6.93
N ALA A 103 -19.82 11.06 6.38
CA ALA A 103 -21.07 10.49 5.88
C ALA A 103 -22.03 10.16 7.04
N GLU A 104 -21.53 9.63 8.16
CA GLU A 104 -22.35 9.27 9.32
C GLU A 104 -23.08 10.47 9.95
N VAL A 105 -22.54 11.69 9.79
CA VAL A 105 -23.16 12.95 10.25
C VAL A 105 -23.74 13.82 9.13
N GLY A 106 -23.84 13.30 7.91
CA GLY A 106 -24.49 13.99 6.79
C GLY A 106 -23.75 15.22 6.26
N ILE A 107 -22.44 15.32 6.48
CA ILE A 107 -21.60 16.42 5.98
C ILE A 107 -20.64 15.99 4.87
N GLY A 108 -20.74 14.75 4.38
CA GLY A 108 -19.86 14.18 3.35
C GLY A 108 -19.67 15.07 2.12
N GLU A 109 -20.74 15.64 1.57
CA GLU A 109 -20.65 16.54 0.41
C GLU A 109 -19.82 17.81 0.68
N LYS A 110 -19.89 18.34 1.91
CA LYS A 110 -19.09 19.52 2.29
C LYS A 110 -17.61 19.17 2.38
N ILE A 111 -17.29 18.01 2.96
CA ILE A 111 -15.91 17.50 3.04
C ILE A 111 -15.37 17.22 1.64
N ALA A 112 -16.13 16.53 0.80
CA ALA A 112 -15.77 16.23 -0.58
C ALA A 112 -15.50 17.50 -1.41
N ALA A 113 -16.29 18.57 -1.20
CA ALA A 113 -16.07 19.85 -1.86
C ALA A 113 -14.72 20.48 -1.48
N ILE A 114 -14.33 20.42 -0.20
CA ILE A 114 -13.02 20.90 0.27
C ILE A 114 -11.89 20.04 -0.30
N THR A 115 -12.06 18.70 -0.29
CA THR A 115 -11.08 17.75 -0.85
C THR A 115 -10.84 18.03 -2.34
N ARG A 116 -11.90 18.26 -3.14
CA ARG A 116 -11.77 18.63 -4.56
C ARG A 116 -10.96 19.91 -4.76
N ARG A 117 -11.23 20.96 -3.99
CA ARG A 117 -10.46 22.22 -4.04
C ARG A 117 -8.99 22.00 -3.71
N ALA A 118 -8.69 21.19 -2.69
CA ALA A 118 -7.31 20.84 -2.33
C ALA A 118 -6.59 20.05 -3.43
N MET A 119 -7.27 19.10 -4.06
CA MET A 119 -6.72 18.31 -5.18
C MET A 119 -6.50 19.16 -6.43
N ASN A 120 -7.31 20.18 -6.67
CA ASN A 120 -7.14 21.17 -7.74
C ASN A 120 -6.01 22.18 -7.46
N GLY A 121 -5.38 22.13 -6.28
CA GLY A 121 -4.35 23.09 -5.87
C GLY A 121 -4.90 24.44 -5.41
N GLU A 122 -6.21 24.56 -5.21
CA GLU A 122 -6.87 25.78 -4.73
C GLU A 122 -6.68 25.99 -3.21
N LEU A 123 -6.35 24.91 -2.48
CA LEU A 123 -6.07 24.93 -1.04
C LEU A 123 -4.78 24.18 -0.73
N ILE A 124 -3.97 24.74 0.17
CA ILE A 124 -2.83 24.04 0.77
C ILE A 124 -3.38 22.92 1.65
N PHE A 125 -2.67 21.79 1.72
CA PHE A 125 -3.11 20.59 2.44
C PHE A 125 -3.53 20.86 3.89
N THR A 126 -2.74 21.65 4.63
CA THR A 126 -3.02 22.01 6.03
C THR A 126 -4.31 22.80 6.16
N ASP A 127 -4.56 23.72 5.24
CA ASP A 127 -5.76 24.58 5.25
C ASP A 127 -7.00 23.74 4.91
N ALA A 128 -6.89 22.88 3.88
CA ALA A 128 -7.95 21.95 3.52
C ALA A 128 -8.26 20.93 4.64
N LEU A 129 -7.25 20.47 5.37
CA LEU A 129 -7.46 19.61 6.53
C LEU A 129 -8.18 20.39 7.64
N ASN A 130 -7.70 21.57 8.01
CA ASN A 130 -8.33 22.39 9.04
C ASN A 130 -9.78 22.77 8.69
N GLU A 131 -10.07 23.14 7.43
CA GLU A 131 -11.44 23.41 6.97
C GLU A 131 -12.34 22.17 7.14
N ARG A 132 -11.86 20.97 6.78
CA ARG A 132 -12.63 19.73 6.94
C ARG A 132 -12.90 19.41 8.41
N ILE A 133 -11.89 19.57 9.27
CA ILE A 133 -12.04 19.24 10.70
C ILE A 133 -12.90 20.27 11.43
N ALA A 134 -12.89 21.54 11.02
CA ALA A 134 -13.78 22.56 11.57
C ALA A 134 -15.27 22.21 11.38
N LEU A 135 -15.62 21.50 10.29
CA LEU A 135 -16.99 21.03 10.06
C LEU A 135 -17.43 19.93 11.03
N LEU A 136 -16.48 19.25 11.68
CA LEU A 136 -16.75 18.19 12.65
C LEU A 136 -16.92 18.72 14.08
N LYS A 137 -16.81 20.03 14.30
CA LYS A 137 -16.91 20.63 15.63
C LYS A 137 -18.26 20.32 16.31
N GLY A 138 -18.18 19.87 17.56
CA GLY A 138 -19.34 19.55 18.39
C GLY A 138 -19.92 18.15 18.19
N ILE A 139 -19.34 17.35 17.28
CA ILE A 139 -19.71 15.94 17.11
C ILE A 139 -19.11 15.13 18.27
N SER A 140 -19.87 14.17 18.79
CA SER A 140 -19.40 13.26 19.84
C SER A 140 -18.20 12.43 19.37
N ALA A 141 -17.19 12.30 20.22
CA ALA A 141 -16.05 11.43 19.95
C ALA A 141 -16.44 9.94 19.88
N ASP A 142 -17.62 9.55 20.40
CA ASP A 142 -18.16 8.19 20.29
C ASP A 142 -18.40 7.79 18.83
N LEU A 143 -18.63 8.77 17.95
CA LEU A 143 -18.79 8.52 16.51
C LEU A 143 -17.52 7.89 15.90
N LEU A 144 -16.34 8.23 16.40
CA LEU A 144 -15.09 7.63 15.91
C LEU A 144 -15.09 6.10 16.10
N GLU A 145 -15.60 5.61 17.23
CA GLU A 145 -15.73 4.17 17.47
C GLU A 145 -16.80 3.54 16.57
N GLN A 146 -17.91 4.25 16.31
CA GLN A 146 -18.95 3.79 15.37
C GLN A 146 -18.40 3.65 13.95
N THR A 147 -17.69 4.67 13.46
CA THR A 147 -17.01 4.63 12.17
C THR A 147 -16.01 3.47 12.11
N TRP A 148 -15.23 3.25 13.18
CA TRP A 148 -14.29 2.12 13.26
C TRP A 148 -14.98 0.76 13.18
N GLN A 149 -16.14 0.58 13.81
CA GLN A 149 -16.89 -0.68 13.77
C GLN A 149 -17.34 -1.05 12.34
N HIS A 150 -17.51 -0.06 11.46
CA HIS A 150 -17.84 -0.26 10.05
C HIS A 150 -16.61 -0.23 9.12
N THR A 151 -15.42 -0.01 9.67
CA THR A 151 -14.18 0.05 8.90
C THR A 151 -13.67 -1.37 8.58
N HIS A 152 -13.45 -1.64 7.28
CA HIS A 152 -13.01 -2.95 6.81
C HIS A 152 -11.55 -2.90 6.34
N LEU A 153 -10.77 -3.91 6.73
CA LEU A 153 -9.41 -4.10 6.21
C LEU A 153 -9.47 -4.62 4.77
N ASN A 154 -8.51 -4.21 3.95
CA ASN A 154 -8.28 -4.86 2.67
C ASN A 154 -7.85 -6.31 2.88
N HIS A 155 -8.28 -7.20 1.98
CA HIS A 155 -8.00 -8.63 2.11
C HIS A 155 -6.48 -8.86 2.09
N GLY A 156 -5.99 -9.56 3.12
CA GLY A 156 -4.58 -9.86 3.32
C GLY A 156 -3.78 -8.82 4.12
N ALA A 157 -4.40 -7.74 4.60
CA ALA A 157 -3.72 -6.71 5.40
C ALA A 157 -3.05 -7.27 6.67
N ASN A 158 -3.81 -7.99 7.51
CA ASN A 158 -3.29 -8.62 8.72
C ASN A 158 -2.20 -9.65 8.41
N THR A 159 -2.41 -10.45 7.35
CA THR A 159 -1.47 -11.50 6.93
C THR A 159 -0.16 -10.92 6.41
N LEU A 160 -0.21 -9.82 5.65
CA LEU A 160 0.97 -9.11 5.17
C LEU A 160 1.87 -8.71 6.35
N VAL A 161 1.29 -8.01 7.33
CA VAL A 161 2.02 -7.52 8.50
C VAL A 161 2.52 -8.68 9.35
N ALA A 162 1.65 -9.63 9.70
CA ALA A 162 2.02 -10.78 10.53
C ALA A 162 3.13 -11.65 9.89
N THR A 163 3.05 -11.88 8.58
CA THR A 163 4.06 -12.65 7.85
C THR A 163 5.39 -11.90 7.83
N MET A 164 5.39 -10.61 7.48
CA MET A 164 6.62 -9.82 7.47
C MET A 164 7.27 -9.76 8.85
N LYS A 165 6.49 -9.62 9.93
CA LYS A 165 7.00 -9.64 11.31
C LYS A 165 7.57 -10.98 11.73
N LYS A 166 6.92 -12.10 11.38
CA LYS A 166 7.49 -13.45 11.60
C LYS A 166 8.86 -13.61 10.93
N HIS A 167 9.10 -12.88 9.85
CA HIS A 167 10.37 -12.83 9.13
C HIS A 167 11.27 -11.64 9.52
N ASN A 168 11.08 -11.08 10.72
CA ASN A 168 11.88 -10.03 11.34
C ASN A 168 11.87 -8.68 10.60
N ALA A 169 10.84 -8.39 9.81
CA ALA A 169 10.66 -7.05 9.28
C ALA A 169 10.04 -6.13 10.34
N TYR A 170 10.48 -4.88 10.37
CA TYR A 170 9.81 -3.81 11.11
C TYR A 170 8.69 -3.22 10.25
N THR A 171 7.58 -2.84 10.87
CA THR A 171 6.36 -2.44 10.15
C THR A 171 5.79 -1.13 10.70
N ALA A 172 5.57 -0.16 9.82
CA ALA A 172 5.04 1.16 10.17
C ALA A 172 3.82 1.52 9.32
N LEU A 173 2.79 2.07 9.97
CA LEU A 173 1.58 2.59 9.34
C LEU A 173 1.59 4.12 9.39
N ILE A 174 1.72 4.79 8.24
CA ILE A 174 1.82 6.25 8.16
C ILE A 174 0.65 6.77 7.34
N SER A 175 -0.23 7.59 7.93
CA SER A 175 -1.43 8.09 7.25
C SER A 175 -1.63 9.60 7.45
N GLY A 176 -2.20 10.26 6.44
CA GLY A 176 -2.71 11.62 6.56
C GLY A 176 -4.04 11.72 7.31
N GLY A 177 -4.65 10.58 7.67
CA GLY A 177 -5.82 10.45 8.52
C GLY A 177 -5.50 10.70 9.99
N PHE A 178 -6.13 9.95 10.90
CA PHE A 178 -6.08 10.24 12.34
C PHE A 178 -5.56 9.08 13.20
N THR A 179 -4.89 9.43 14.31
CA THR A 179 -4.24 8.50 15.25
C THR A 179 -5.25 7.54 15.86
N PHE A 180 -6.50 7.97 16.07
CA PHE A 180 -7.56 7.09 16.55
C PHE A 180 -7.73 5.84 15.66
N PHE A 181 -7.82 6.04 14.34
CA PHE A 181 -8.01 4.93 13.38
C PHE A 181 -6.71 4.17 13.14
N THR A 182 -5.59 4.87 12.93
CA THR A 182 -4.30 4.23 12.69
C THR A 182 -3.85 3.37 13.87
N GLN A 183 -4.11 3.77 15.12
CA GLN A 183 -3.83 2.92 16.29
C GLN A 183 -4.66 1.64 16.27
N LYS A 184 -5.97 1.73 15.99
CA LYS A 184 -6.85 0.56 15.92
C LYS A 184 -6.45 -0.41 14.80
N VAL A 185 -6.06 0.12 13.64
CA VAL A 185 -5.52 -0.66 12.52
C VAL A 185 -4.16 -1.28 12.90
N ALA A 186 -3.29 -0.50 13.56
CA ALA A 186 -2.00 -0.98 14.02
C ALA A 186 -2.14 -2.14 15.00
N ASP A 187 -3.02 -2.02 15.99
CA ASP A 187 -3.30 -3.07 16.97
C ASP A 187 -3.89 -4.33 16.30
N LYS A 188 -4.82 -4.15 15.35
CA LYS A 188 -5.50 -5.25 14.66
C LYS A 188 -4.59 -6.02 13.69
N CYS A 189 -3.69 -5.32 12.99
CA CYS A 189 -2.76 -5.94 12.04
C CYS A 189 -1.42 -6.30 12.69
N GLY A 190 -1.10 -5.72 13.85
CA GLY A 190 0.16 -5.91 14.57
C GLY A 190 1.31 -5.03 14.08
N PHE A 191 1.06 -3.81 13.58
CA PHE A 191 2.14 -2.89 13.20
C PHE A 191 3.02 -2.50 14.41
N ASP A 192 4.31 -2.25 14.19
CA ASP A 192 5.25 -1.87 15.27
C ASP A 192 5.13 -0.40 15.66
N GLU A 193 4.81 0.47 14.69
CA GLU A 193 4.52 1.88 14.94
C GLU A 193 3.43 2.42 14.00
N ASN A 194 2.79 3.51 14.41
CA ASN A 194 1.86 4.25 13.57
C ASN A 194 1.99 5.77 13.77
N HIS A 195 1.74 6.52 12.70
CA HIS A 195 1.81 7.98 12.70
C HIS A 195 0.68 8.58 11.86
N ALA A 196 -0.04 9.52 12.46
CA ALA A 196 -1.15 10.22 11.82
C ALA A 196 -1.44 11.57 12.50
N ASN A 197 -2.37 12.33 11.94
CA ASN A 197 -2.88 13.54 12.59
C ASN A 197 -3.67 13.19 13.86
N ARG A 198 -3.92 14.18 14.71
CA ARG A 198 -4.65 13.99 15.98
C ARG A 198 -5.83 14.94 16.06
N PHE A 199 -7.02 14.40 16.29
CA PHE A 199 -8.17 15.22 16.66
C PHE A 199 -7.89 15.88 18.01
N SER A 200 -8.32 17.12 18.16
CA SER A 200 -8.48 17.71 19.48
C SER A 200 -9.91 17.48 19.98
N ILE A 201 -10.00 16.91 21.18
CA ILE A 201 -11.25 16.45 21.80
C ILE A 201 -11.37 17.09 23.17
N ALA A 202 -12.51 17.71 23.45
CA ALA A 202 -12.84 18.30 24.73
C ALA A 202 -14.25 17.88 25.15
N ASN A 203 -14.42 17.43 26.39
CA ASN A 203 -15.71 16.98 26.95
C ASN A 203 -16.43 15.95 26.06
N ASN A 204 -15.69 14.94 25.58
CA ASN A 204 -16.17 13.92 24.64
C ASN A 204 -16.70 14.44 23.30
N MET A 205 -16.30 15.64 22.87
CA MET A 205 -16.66 16.20 21.58
C MET A 205 -15.42 16.64 20.80
N LEU A 206 -15.47 16.48 19.47
CA LEU A 206 -14.49 17.04 18.56
C LEU A 206 -14.56 18.57 18.64
N ASP A 207 -13.43 19.22 18.91
CA ASP A 207 -13.41 20.69 19.07
C ASP A 207 -13.32 21.46 17.74
N GLY A 208 -13.13 20.72 16.63
CA GLY A 208 -13.00 21.24 15.28
C GLY A 208 -11.57 21.57 14.86
N THR A 209 -10.55 21.13 15.60
CA THR A 209 -9.14 21.42 15.32
C THR A 209 -8.26 20.18 15.29
N VAL A 210 -7.11 20.29 14.63
CA VAL A 210 -6.07 19.25 14.57
C VAL A 210 -4.93 19.65 15.49
N ILE A 211 -4.51 18.74 16.37
CA ILE A 211 -3.37 18.96 17.27
C ILE A 211 -2.07 18.96 16.45
N PRO A 212 -1.25 20.03 16.51
CA PRO A 212 0.06 20.03 15.85
C PRO A 212 1.06 19.05 16.48
N PRO A 213 2.08 18.57 15.72
CA PRO A 213 2.34 18.89 14.32
C PRO A 213 1.39 18.15 13.37
N ILE A 214 0.95 18.84 12.30
CA ILE A 214 0.16 18.23 11.22
C ILE A 214 1.09 17.43 10.32
N LEU A 215 0.73 16.18 10.08
CA LEU A 215 1.43 15.24 9.23
C LEU A 215 1.16 15.58 7.76
N GLY A 216 2.11 16.28 7.14
CA GLY A 216 2.03 16.75 5.76
C GLY A 216 2.40 15.69 4.72
N LYS A 217 2.40 16.09 3.43
CA LYS A 217 2.68 15.21 2.29
C LYS A 217 4.05 14.51 2.36
N GLU A 218 5.06 15.18 2.93
CA GLU A 218 6.43 14.64 3.04
C GLU A 218 6.63 13.65 4.19
N ALA A 219 5.64 13.50 5.06
CA ALA A 219 5.81 12.70 6.26
C ALA A 219 6.08 11.22 5.95
N LYS A 220 5.43 10.64 4.93
CA LYS A 220 5.63 9.23 4.55
C LYS A 220 7.08 8.97 4.14
N LEU A 221 7.66 9.85 3.32
CA LEU A 221 9.08 9.77 2.95
C LEU A 221 9.99 10.03 4.16
N PHE A 222 9.69 11.05 4.96
CA PHE A 222 10.45 11.33 6.18
C PHE A 222 10.51 10.13 7.13
N HIS A 223 9.38 9.46 7.38
CA HIS A 223 9.32 8.28 8.24
C HIS A 223 10.06 7.08 7.62
N LEU A 224 9.99 6.89 6.30
CA LEU A 224 10.79 5.89 5.60
C LEU A 224 12.30 6.13 5.79
N ASP A 225 12.76 7.37 5.59
CA ASP A 225 14.17 7.74 5.74
C ASP A 225 14.64 7.61 7.19
N ARG A 226 13.80 8.02 8.13
CA ARG A 226 14.05 7.86 9.57
C ARG A 226 14.23 6.39 9.93
N LEU A 227 13.28 5.54 9.55
CA LEU A 227 13.28 4.12 9.89
C LEU A 227 14.43 3.35 9.23
N THR A 228 14.71 3.61 7.95
CA THR A 228 15.86 2.99 7.28
C THR A 228 17.17 3.35 7.99
N LYS A 229 17.33 4.60 8.44
CA LYS A 229 18.50 5.03 9.21
C LYS A 229 18.56 4.38 10.60
N GLU A 230 17.47 4.38 11.36
CA GLU A 230 17.41 3.83 12.72
C GLU A 230 17.63 2.31 12.74
N LEU A 231 17.12 1.60 11.74
CA LEU A 231 17.25 0.15 11.61
C LEU A 231 18.54 -0.27 10.87
N HIS A 232 19.39 0.68 10.48
CA HIS A 232 20.60 0.45 9.69
C HIS A 232 20.35 -0.33 8.39
N LEU A 233 19.23 -0.03 7.72
CA LEU A 233 18.81 -0.64 6.48
C LEU A 233 19.13 0.26 5.28
N LYS A 234 19.35 -0.36 4.13
CA LYS A 234 19.35 0.36 2.85
C LYS A 234 17.91 0.63 2.40
N PRO A 235 17.63 1.69 1.62
CA PRO A 235 16.34 1.85 0.96
C PRO A 235 15.94 0.62 0.14
N GLN A 236 16.89 -0.09 -0.45
CA GLN A 236 16.64 -1.34 -1.19
C GLN A 236 16.01 -2.45 -0.34
N GLU A 237 16.13 -2.39 0.98
CA GLU A 237 15.59 -3.36 1.93
C GLU A 237 14.18 -2.98 2.45
N SER A 238 13.59 -1.90 1.94
CA SER A 238 12.23 -1.47 2.30
C SER A 238 11.17 -1.81 1.24
N LEU A 239 9.96 -2.07 1.73
CA LEU A 239 8.70 -2.16 1.00
C LEU A 239 7.84 -0.95 1.39
N THR A 240 7.31 -0.25 0.40
CA THR A 240 6.25 0.75 0.60
C THR A 240 4.99 0.38 -0.17
N ILE A 241 3.82 0.69 0.38
CA ILE A 241 2.53 0.44 -0.28
C ILE A 241 1.54 1.59 -0.03
N GLY A 242 0.86 2.02 -1.09
CA GLY A 242 -0.10 3.13 -1.08
C GLY A 242 -0.90 3.21 -2.39
N ASP A 243 -1.92 4.07 -2.44
CA ASP A 243 -2.79 4.25 -3.62
C ASP A 243 -2.65 5.64 -4.27
N GLY A 244 -2.22 6.64 -3.49
CA GLY A 244 -2.43 8.05 -3.76
C GLY A 244 -1.17 8.83 -4.16
N ALA A 245 -1.37 10.01 -4.74
CA ALA A 245 -0.26 10.86 -5.18
C ALA A 245 0.63 11.34 -4.02
N ASN A 246 0.08 11.39 -2.80
CA ASN A 246 0.79 11.65 -1.55
C ASN A 246 1.74 10.51 -1.15
N ASP A 247 1.57 9.31 -1.69
CA ASP A 247 2.45 8.15 -1.42
C ASP A 247 3.64 8.09 -2.37
N LEU A 248 3.50 8.72 -3.54
CA LEU A 248 4.47 8.59 -4.61
C LEU A 248 5.93 8.87 -4.18
N PRO A 249 6.23 9.86 -3.30
CA PRO A 249 7.58 10.04 -2.77
C PRO A 249 8.12 8.80 -2.05
N MET A 250 7.34 8.15 -1.17
CA MET A 250 7.79 6.92 -0.51
C MET A 250 7.82 5.71 -1.44
N LEU A 251 6.88 5.63 -2.40
CA LEU A 251 6.80 4.53 -3.37
C LEU A 251 8.01 4.51 -4.30
N THR A 252 8.46 5.69 -4.73
CA THR A 252 9.61 5.81 -5.65
C THR A 252 10.96 5.75 -4.94
N HIS A 253 11.00 6.06 -3.64
CA HIS A 253 12.23 6.01 -2.85
C HIS A 253 12.58 4.59 -2.36
N ALA A 254 11.57 3.77 -2.07
CA ALA A 254 11.78 2.43 -1.53
C ALA A 254 12.37 1.44 -2.56
N GLY A 255 13.01 0.39 -2.04
CA GLY A 255 13.51 -0.72 -2.83
C GLY A 255 12.42 -1.53 -3.53
N LEU A 256 11.21 -1.50 -3.00
CA LEU A 256 10.00 -2.02 -3.62
C LEU A 256 8.83 -1.10 -3.25
N GLY A 257 8.46 -0.20 -4.15
CA GLY A 257 7.19 0.52 -4.05
C GLY A 257 6.08 -0.23 -4.77
N ILE A 258 4.93 -0.40 -4.09
CA ILE A 258 3.74 -1.05 -4.63
C ILE A 258 2.57 -0.08 -4.62
N GLY A 259 1.95 0.11 -5.78
CA GLY A 259 0.64 0.76 -5.86
C GLY A 259 -0.46 -0.24 -5.62
N TYR A 260 -1.25 -0.06 -4.58
CA TYR A 260 -2.44 -0.87 -4.34
C TYR A 260 -3.66 -0.17 -4.92
N TYR A 261 -4.27 -0.76 -5.97
CA TYR A 261 -5.35 -0.13 -6.73
C TYR A 261 -5.12 1.38 -7.00
N PRO A 262 -3.92 1.77 -7.47
CA PRO A 262 -3.48 3.15 -7.39
C PRO A 262 -4.24 4.05 -8.35
N LYS A 263 -4.36 5.33 -7.97
CA LYS A 263 -4.89 6.39 -8.83
C LYS A 263 -4.05 6.49 -10.12
N PRO A 264 -4.63 6.92 -11.26
CA PRO A 264 -3.93 6.94 -12.55
C PRO A 264 -2.56 7.63 -12.52
N ILE A 265 -2.47 8.78 -11.84
CA ILE A 265 -1.23 9.55 -11.71
C ILE A 265 -0.11 8.79 -10.98
N VAL A 266 -0.46 7.89 -10.06
CA VAL A 266 0.48 7.02 -9.37
C VAL A 266 0.84 5.85 -10.27
N ALA A 267 -0.15 5.23 -10.91
CA ALA A 267 0.03 4.09 -11.80
C ALA A 267 0.98 4.36 -12.97
N GLU A 268 1.09 5.60 -13.43
CA GLU A 268 2.01 6.04 -14.48
C GLU A 268 3.47 6.14 -14.03
N GLN A 269 3.71 6.22 -12.72
CA GLN A 269 5.03 6.55 -12.14
C GLN A 269 5.68 5.41 -11.37
N ILE A 270 4.97 4.29 -11.20
CA ILE A 270 5.47 3.12 -10.47
C ILE A 270 5.42 1.86 -11.33
N THR A 271 6.35 0.94 -11.07
CA THR A 271 6.46 -0.30 -11.86
C THR A 271 5.50 -1.38 -11.37
N ASN A 272 5.45 -1.61 -10.06
CA ASN A 272 4.73 -2.72 -9.43
C ASN A 272 3.37 -2.25 -8.92
N ILE A 273 2.29 -2.85 -9.45
CA ILE A 273 0.92 -2.44 -9.17
C ILE A 273 0.06 -3.67 -8.93
N ILE A 274 -0.70 -3.65 -7.83
CA ILE A 274 -1.77 -4.61 -7.55
C ILE A 274 -3.07 -4.02 -8.08
N ARG A 275 -3.73 -4.71 -9.01
CA ARG A 275 -4.98 -4.25 -9.66
C ARG A 275 -6.04 -5.33 -9.75
N HIS A 276 -5.66 -6.59 -9.75
CA HIS A 276 -6.56 -7.72 -9.89
C HIS A 276 -6.68 -8.58 -8.63
N THR A 277 -5.76 -8.37 -7.69
CA THR A 277 -5.55 -9.27 -6.56
C THR A 277 -5.59 -8.52 -5.22
N THR A 278 -4.96 -9.08 -4.18
CA THR A 278 -5.12 -8.65 -2.79
C THR A 278 -3.76 -8.30 -2.20
N LEU A 279 -3.70 -7.87 -0.93
CA LEU A 279 -2.43 -7.55 -0.28
C LEU A 279 -1.50 -8.77 -0.12
N TYR A 280 -1.98 -9.99 -0.34
CA TYR A 280 -1.12 -11.18 -0.47
C TYR A 280 -0.07 -11.04 -1.56
N SER A 281 -0.36 -10.29 -2.64
CA SER A 281 0.59 -10.05 -3.71
C SER A 281 1.86 -9.37 -3.21
N ALA A 282 1.77 -8.50 -2.20
CA ALA A 282 2.95 -7.88 -1.60
C ALA A 282 3.89 -8.90 -0.92
N LEU A 283 3.39 -10.07 -0.51
CA LEU A 283 4.22 -11.18 -0.03
C LEU A 283 4.77 -12.01 -1.20
N PHE A 284 3.94 -12.37 -2.18
CA PHE A 284 4.40 -13.17 -3.33
C PHE A 284 5.50 -12.47 -4.13
N ILE A 285 5.40 -11.15 -4.33
CA ILE A 285 6.42 -10.36 -5.02
C ILE A 285 7.80 -10.47 -4.35
N GLN A 286 7.82 -10.67 -3.03
CA GLN A 286 9.05 -10.84 -2.25
C GLN A 286 9.58 -12.29 -2.26
N GLY A 287 8.89 -13.22 -2.92
CA GLY A 287 9.25 -14.64 -2.98
C GLY A 287 8.84 -15.43 -1.73
N TYR A 288 7.83 -14.96 -0.98
CA TYR A 288 7.18 -15.80 0.04
C TYR A 288 6.29 -16.83 -0.64
N HIS A 289 6.40 -18.09 -0.24
CA HIS A 289 5.42 -19.11 -0.59
C HIS A 289 4.15 -18.90 0.24
N LYS A 290 2.99 -19.35 -0.25
CA LYS A 290 1.75 -19.26 0.54
C LYS A 290 1.84 -20.02 1.87
N SER A 291 2.65 -21.09 1.92
CA SER A 291 2.97 -21.81 3.16
C SER A 291 3.72 -20.98 4.21
N ASP A 292 4.36 -19.88 3.80
CA ASP A 292 5.04 -18.96 4.72
C ASP A 292 4.05 -18.02 5.43
N PHE A 293 2.85 -17.85 4.87
CA PHE A 293 1.88 -16.85 5.31
C PHE A 293 1.40 -17.12 6.73
N VAL A 294 1.23 -16.06 7.50
CA VAL A 294 0.71 -16.08 8.86
C VAL A 294 -0.70 -15.53 8.87
N TYR A 295 -1.66 -16.40 9.18
CA TYR A 295 -3.06 -16.02 9.33
C TYR A 295 -3.36 -15.73 10.80
N LEU A 296 -3.96 -14.57 11.06
CA LEU A 296 -4.44 -14.11 12.38
C LEU A 296 -5.96 -14.19 12.45
#